data_AF-A0A8C2JE22-F1
#
_entry.id   AF-A0A8C2JE22-F1
#
_cell.length_a   1.000
_cell.length_b   1.000
_cell.length_c   1.000
_cell.angle_alpha   90.00
_cell.angle_beta   90.00
_cell.angle_gamma   90.00
#
_symmetry.space_group_name_H-M   'P 1'
#
loop_
_entity.id
_entity.type
_entity.pdbx_description
1 polymer ?
#
loop_
_entity_poly.entity_id
_entity_poly.type
_entity_poly.pdbx_seq_one_letter_code
_entity_poly.pdbx_strand_id
1 'polypeptide(L)'
;MYMGSIGTTMFMTHTVQELLWGFKDPLLTRLKTIKPETDEYFGLISLENPGVKGHVQGHICQVNQSLLCTMCKEVELKGIPAYRFTPPRDTLASGKNNPENEGFCVTPKKCLDDGVLDVSVCRKGAPVVVSFPHFHLGDEKYAQAIDGISPVHEHHQTFLDLNPCCDVSFFNLKVFVLCFLRLTRNLNNTIFPILFLNESVVIDDASAARIQKLLLIVTLVSHFPLILVAMGVILVLVSIILAIRFYQNKVIANTQNILETA
;
A
#
# COMPACT_ATOMS: atom_id res chain seq x y z
N MET A 1 7.99 1.92 -42.56
CA MET A 1 8.65 2.75 -43.58
C MET A 1 8.90 4.21 -43.13
N TYR A 2 8.02 4.86 -42.37
CA TYR A 2 8.23 6.27 -41.94
C TYR A 2 9.26 6.51 -40.81
N MET A 3 9.37 5.62 -39.80
CA MET A 3 10.27 5.85 -38.64
C MET A 3 11.76 5.90 -39.00
N GLY A 4 12.19 5.06 -39.97
CA GLY A 4 13.60 5.03 -40.42
C GLY A 4 14.04 6.27 -41.20
N SER A 5 13.11 6.97 -41.86
CA SER A 5 13.42 8.22 -42.57
C SER A 5 13.65 9.42 -41.63
N ILE A 6 13.27 9.29 -40.36
CA ILE A 6 13.35 10.36 -39.34
C ILE A 6 14.50 10.09 -38.36
N GLY A 7 15.28 9.01 -38.58
CA GLY A 7 16.33 8.59 -37.65
C GLY A 7 15.79 8.04 -36.32
N THR A 8 14.51 7.68 -36.28
CA THR A 8 13.84 7.19 -35.06
C THR A 8 13.70 5.68 -35.12
N THR A 9 14.23 5.01 -34.11
CA THR A 9 14.19 3.55 -33.94
C THR A 9 13.20 3.16 -32.86
N MET A 10 12.83 1.86 -32.82
CA MET A 10 11.94 1.31 -31.80
C MET A 10 12.55 1.39 -30.39
N PHE A 11 13.88 1.32 -30.32
CA PHE A 11 14.68 1.48 -29.11
C PHE A 11 15.46 2.79 -29.23
N MET A 12 15.47 3.59 -28.17
CA MET A 12 16.21 4.85 -28.09
C MET A 12 17.07 4.85 -26.83
N THR A 13 18.19 5.56 -26.88
CA THR A 13 19.10 5.72 -25.74
C THR A 13 18.99 7.15 -25.23
N HIS A 14 18.58 7.29 -23.97
CA HIS A 14 18.47 8.56 -23.27
C HIS A 14 19.08 8.45 -21.88
N THR A 15 19.41 9.59 -21.27
CA THR A 15 19.79 9.61 -19.86
C THR A 15 18.59 9.32 -18.97
N VAL A 16 18.83 8.83 -17.76
CA VAL A 16 17.77 8.62 -16.76
C VAL A 16 17.01 9.93 -16.48
N GLN A 17 17.72 11.05 -16.42
CA GLN A 17 17.12 12.37 -16.20
C GLN A 17 16.15 12.76 -17.32
N GLU A 18 16.54 12.56 -18.57
CA GLU A 18 15.69 12.80 -19.74
C GLU A 18 14.46 11.89 -19.75
N LEU A 19 14.63 10.59 -19.50
CA LEU A 19 13.51 9.64 -19.51
C LEU A 19 12.48 9.93 -18.41
N LEU A 20 12.92 10.30 -17.21
CA LEU A 20 12.03 10.57 -16.08
C LEU A 20 11.33 11.93 -16.22
N TRP A 21 12.09 12.98 -16.51
CA TRP A 21 11.62 14.36 -16.37
C TRP A 21 11.18 14.99 -17.69
N GLY A 22 11.65 14.47 -18.82
CA GLY A 22 11.29 14.98 -20.13
C GLY A 22 12.49 15.08 -21.07
N PHE A 23 12.29 14.63 -22.31
CA PHE A 23 13.13 15.00 -23.45
C PHE A 23 12.26 15.38 -24.63
N LYS A 24 12.81 16.19 -25.53
CA LYS A 24 12.11 16.58 -26.75
C LYS A 24 12.15 15.42 -27.74
N ASP A 25 10.99 14.81 -28.00
CA ASP A 25 10.91 13.65 -28.88
C ASP A 25 10.75 14.08 -30.35
N PRO A 26 11.59 13.58 -31.28
CA PRO A 26 11.50 13.95 -32.69
C PRO A 26 10.18 13.54 -33.38
N LEU A 27 9.55 12.43 -32.97
CA LEU A 27 8.27 11.98 -33.51
C LEU A 27 7.13 12.85 -33.00
N LEU A 28 7.11 13.16 -31.70
CA LEU A 28 6.11 14.03 -31.09
C LEU A 28 6.21 15.45 -31.61
N THR A 29 7.42 15.96 -31.82
CA THR A 29 7.67 17.27 -32.44
C THR A 29 7.04 17.35 -33.83
N ARG A 30 7.20 16.31 -34.65
CA ARG A 30 6.56 16.22 -35.97
C ARG A 30 5.04 16.04 -35.86
N LEU A 31 4.56 15.23 -34.92
CA LEU A 31 3.13 15.04 -34.69
C LEU A 31 2.45 16.34 -34.28
N LYS A 32 3.09 17.19 -33.49
CA LYS A 32 2.55 18.51 -33.13
C LYS A 32 2.31 19.40 -34.34
N THR A 33 3.13 19.30 -35.38
CA THR A 33 2.90 20.05 -36.62
C THR A 33 1.63 19.62 -37.37
N ILE A 34 1.14 18.41 -37.11
CA ILE A 34 -0.09 17.85 -37.71
C ILE A 34 -1.28 17.97 -36.73
N LYS A 35 -1.03 17.79 -35.44
CA LYS A 35 -1.99 17.82 -34.34
C LYS A 35 -1.47 18.74 -33.23
N PRO A 36 -1.84 20.03 -33.25
CA PRO A 36 -1.29 21.03 -32.34
C PRO A 36 -1.57 20.75 -30.86
N GLU A 37 -2.56 19.91 -30.54
CA GLU A 37 -2.82 19.43 -29.17
C GLU A 37 -1.77 18.46 -28.60
N THR A 38 -0.78 18.02 -29.38
CA THR A 38 0.23 17.03 -28.96
C THR A 38 1.40 17.70 -28.25
N ASP A 39 1.84 17.16 -27.13
CA ASP A 39 3.05 17.59 -26.42
C ASP A 39 4.31 17.17 -27.19
N GLU A 40 5.32 18.04 -27.30
CA GLU A 40 6.61 17.70 -27.99
C GLU A 40 7.59 16.99 -27.06
N TYR A 41 7.33 17.03 -25.76
CA TYR A 41 8.17 16.47 -24.73
C TYR A 41 7.58 15.17 -24.20
N PHE A 42 8.41 14.15 -24.06
CA PHE A 42 8.05 12.89 -23.45
C PHE A 42 8.82 12.71 -22.14
N GLY A 43 8.12 12.39 -21.05
CA GLY A 43 8.73 11.97 -19.79
C GLY A 43 7.78 11.10 -18.99
N LEU A 44 8.32 10.11 -18.27
CA LEU A 44 7.52 9.15 -17.50
C LEU A 44 6.82 9.79 -16.29
N ILE A 45 7.48 10.75 -15.65
CA ILE A 45 7.05 11.44 -14.42
C ILE A 45 6.86 12.94 -14.66
N SER A 46 7.09 13.42 -15.89
CA SER A 46 7.13 14.85 -16.22
C SER A 46 6.01 15.64 -15.53
N LEU A 47 6.41 16.55 -14.65
CA LEU A 47 5.52 17.47 -13.95
C LEU A 47 5.25 18.65 -14.87
N GLU A 48 3.98 18.91 -15.13
CA GLU A 48 3.56 20.03 -15.97
C GLU A 48 3.92 21.36 -15.26
N ASN A 49 4.90 22.07 -15.84
CA ASN A 49 5.37 23.44 -15.56
C ASN A 49 5.98 23.78 -14.16
N PRO A 50 7.25 24.23 -14.09
CA PRO A 50 7.88 24.77 -12.87
C PRO A 50 7.37 26.16 -12.42
N GLY A 51 6.33 26.70 -13.06
CA GLY A 51 5.82 28.06 -12.82
C GLY A 51 4.64 28.17 -11.83
N VAL A 52 4.00 27.05 -11.46
CA VAL A 52 2.84 27.07 -10.55
C VAL A 52 3.25 26.56 -9.18
N LYS A 53 3.72 27.47 -8.33
CA LYS A 53 3.80 27.24 -6.88
C LYS A 53 2.36 27.14 -6.34
N GLY A 54 1.82 25.94 -6.20
CA GLY A 54 0.56 25.76 -5.45
C GLY A 54 -0.23 24.49 -5.69
N HIS A 55 -0.05 23.79 -6.80
CA HIS A 55 -0.70 22.49 -7.01
C HIS A 55 0.23 21.61 -7.83
N VAL A 56 0.99 20.74 -7.14
CA VAL A 56 1.61 19.58 -7.78
C VAL A 56 0.47 18.60 -8.04
N GLN A 57 -0.31 18.86 -9.10
CA GLN A 57 -1.23 17.86 -9.63
C GLN A 57 -0.37 16.87 -10.44
N GLY A 58 0.47 16.13 -9.72
CA GLY A 58 1.01 14.89 -10.23
C GLY A 58 -0.18 13.98 -10.43
N HIS A 59 -0.80 14.03 -11.61
CA HIS A 59 -1.58 12.92 -12.10
C HIS A 59 -0.57 11.79 -12.40
N ILE A 60 0.02 11.22 -11.33
CA ILE A 60 0.07 9.77 -11.21
C ILE A 60 -1.32 9.39 -11.67
N CYS A 61 -1.44 8.59 -12.73
CA CYS A 61 -2.70 7.98 -13.07
C CYS A 61 -3.14 7.33 -11.77
N GLN A 62 -3.99 8.03 -11.01
CA GLN A 62 -4.77 7.46 -9.95
C GLN A 62 -5.54 6.45 -10.77
N VAL A 63 -5.04 5.22 -10.77
CA VAL A 63 -5.86 4.09 -11.08
C VAL A 63 -7.10 4.38 -10.26
N ASN A 64 -8.23 4.71 -10.91
CA ASN A 64 -9.49 5.04 -10.24
C ASN A 64 -10.08 3.75 -9.63
N GLN A 65 -9.21 2.98 -8.98
CA GLN A 65 -9.40 1.72 -8.33
C GLN A 65 -8.79 1.91 -6.95
N SER A 66 -9.63 1.84 -5.93
CA SER A 66 -9.14 1.70 -4.56
C SER A 66 -8.36 0.40 -4.47
N LEU A 67 -7.08 0.49 -4.15
CA LEU A 67 -6.26 -0.69 -3.84
C LEU A 67 -6.75 -1.26 -2.51
N LEU A 68 -7.52 -2.35 -2.56
CA LEU A 68 -7.87 -3.07 -1.34
C LEU A 68 -6.60 -3.75 -0.81
N CYS A 69 -6.30 -3.58 0.47
CA CYS A 69 -5.18 -4.24 1.12
C CYS A 69 -5.70 -5.18 2.20
N THR A 70 -5.19 -6.41 2.21
CA THR A 70 -5.54 -7.42 3.22
C THR A 70 -4.41 -7.55 4.24
N MET A 71 -4.77 -7.72 5.51
CA MET A 71 -3.80 -7.99 6.57
C MET A 71 -3.15 -9.36 6.34
N CYS A 72 -1.83 -9.40 6.26
CA CYS A 72 -1.06 -10.62 6.05
C CYS A 72 -0.42 -11.16 7.33
N LYS A 73 0.21 -10.29 8.14
CA LYS A 73 0.92 -10.71 9.36
C LYS A 73 1.19 -9.56 10.32
N GLU A 74 1.44 -9.90 11.58
CA GLU A 74 1.99 -8.98 12.57
C GLU A 74 3.50 -8.85 12.40
N VAL A 75 4.02 -7.64 12.56
CA VAL A 75 5.43 -7.29 12.45
C VAL A 75 5.80 -6.30 13.54
N GLU A 76 7.05 -6.34 13.99
CA GLU A 76 7.57 -5.37 14.96
C GLU A 76 8.63 -4.51 14.29
N LEU A 77 8.40 -3.20 14.28
CA LEU A 77 9.30 -2.22 13.68
C LEU A 77 9.87 -1.33 14.78
N LYS A 78 11.16 -1.48 15.10
CA LYS A 78 11.83 -0.69 16.14
C LYS A 78 11.07 -0.69 17.47
N GLY A 79 10.62 -1.84 17.96
CA GLY A 79 9.85 -1.93 19.21
C GLY A 79 8.39 -1.49 19.13
N ILE A 80 7.87 -1.19 17.93
CA ILE A 80 6.48 -0.78 17.70
C ILE A 80 5.74 -1.95 17.02
N PRO A 81 4.67 -2.47 17.62
CA PRO A 81 3.84 -3.48 16.96
C PRO A 81 3.11 -2.85 15.77
N ALA A 82 3.08 -3.56 14.65
CA ALA A 82 2.42 -3.15 13.43
C ALA A 82 1.84 -4.37 12.69
N TYR A 83 0.90 -4.11 11.80
CA TYR A 83 0.24 -5.10 10.97
C TYR A 83 0.63 -4.83 9.52
N ARG A 84 1.17 -5.85 8.85
CA ARG A 84 1.52 -5.79 7.44
C ARG A 84 0.29 -6.04 6.59
N PHE A 85 -0.06 -5.08 5.77
CA PHE A 85 -1.08 -5.16 4.75
C PHE A 85 -0.43 -5.31 3.37
N THR A 86 -1.03 -6.09 2.48
CA THR A 86 -0.54 -6.34 1.11
C THR A 86 -1.74 -6.40 0.18
N PRO A 87 -1.65 -5.87 -1.05
CA PRO A 87 -2.73 -6.03 -2.02
C PRO A 87 -2.87 -7.52 -2.38
N PRO A 88 -4.08 -8.08 -2.35
CA PRO A 88 -4.33 -9.44 -2.80
C PRO A 88 -4.08 -9.56 -4.32
N ARG A 89 -3.96 -10.81 -4.79
CA ARG A 89 -3.86 -11.10 -6.23
C ARG A 89 -5.05 -10.54 -7.03
N ASP A 90 -6.21 -10.54 -6.40
CA ASP A 90 -7.48 -10.11 -6.99
C ASP A 90 -7.47 -8.63 -7.40
N THR A 91 -6.56 -7.83 -6.85
CA THR A 91 -6.50 -6.39 -7.12
C THR A 91 -6.18 -6.07 -8.58
N LEU A 92 -5.27 -6.83 -9.20
CA LEU A 92 -4.94 -6.70 -10.63
C LEU A 92 -5.36 -7.94 -11.43
N ALA A 93 -6.23 -8.78 -10.87
CA ALA A 93 -6.76 -9.93 -11.59
C ALA A 93 -7.63 -9.48 -12.78
N SER A 94 -7.63 -10.26 -13.85
CA SER A 94 -8.48 -10.05 -15.01
C SER A 94 -9.96 -10.16 -14.63
N GLY A 95 -10.84 -9.54 -15.44
CA GLY A 95 -12.29 -9.69 -15.27
C GLY A 95 -12.78 -11.15 -15.30
N LYS A 96 -12.01 -12.06 -15.91
CA LYS A 96 -12.30 -13.49 -15.93
C LYS A 96 -12.16 -14.14 -14.56
N ASN A 97 -11.12 -13.77 -13.80
CA ASN A 97 -10.80 -14.36 -12.51
C ASN A 97 -11.34 -13.53 -11.34
N ASN A 98 -11.58 -12.24 -11.54
CA ASN A 98 -12.28 -11.37 -10.61
C ASN A 98 -13.36 -10.54 -11.37
N PRO A 99 -14.66 -10.91 -11.28
CA PRO A 99 -15.75 -10.18 -11.95
C PRO A 99 -15.86 -8.70 -11.55
N GLU A 100 -15.39 -8.31 -10.36
CA GLU A 100 -15.37 -6.91 -9.93
C GLU A 100 -14.43 -6.05 -10.81
N ASN A 101 -13.45 -6.68 -11.46
CA ASN A 101 -12.49 -6.00 -12.32
C ASN A 101 -12.90 -5.94 -13.81
N GLU A 102 -14.06 -6.48 -14.20
CA GLU A 102 -14.54 -6.42 -15.59
C GLU A 102 -14.65 -4.97 -16.10
N GLY A 103 -15.01 -4.04 -15.21
CA GLY A 103 -15.14 -2.61 -15.52
C GLY A 103 -13.83 -1.90 -15.86
N PHE A 104 -12.67 -2.49 -15.53
CA PHE A 104 -11.36 -1.90 -15.84
C PHE A 104 -10.85 -2.27 -17.24
N CYS A 105 -11.56 -3.14 -17.96
CA CYS A 105 -11.23 -3.43 -19.35
C CYS A 105 -11.70 -2.29 -20.27
N VAL A 106 -10.75 -1.64 -20.95
CA VAL A 106 -11.04 -0.59 -21.95
C VAL A 106 -11.93 -1.11 -23.09
N THR A 107 -11.82 -2.39 -23.45
CA THR A 107 -12.72 -3.03 -24.41
C THR A 107 -12.98 -4.50 -24.03
N PRO A 108 -14.24 -4.99 -24.02
CA PRO A 108 -14.56 -6.36 -23.59
C PRO A 108 -13.86 -7.47 -24.38
N LYS A 109 -13.51 -7.22 -25.64
CA LYS A 109 -12.81 -8.19 -26.51
C LYS A 109 -11.29 -8.19 -26.36
N LYS A 110 -10.71 -7.27 -25.57
CA LYS A 110 -9.27 -7.07 -25.43
C LYS A 110 -8.85 -6.84 -23.97
N CYS A 111 -9.51 -7.52 -23.03
CA CYS A 111 -9.02 -7.55 -21.65
C CYS A 111 -7.63 -8.19 -21.60
N LEU A 112 -6.77 -7.65 -20.73
CA LEU A 112 -5.53 -8.31 -20.38
C LEU A 112 -5.80 -9.43 -19.37
N ASP A 113 -4.84 -10.35 -19.24
CA ASP A 113 -4.87 -11.39 -18.22
C ASP A 113 -4.33 -10.84 -16.88
N ASP A 114 -4.22 -11.71 -15.88
CA ASP A 114 -3.96 -11.31 -14.50
C ASP A 114 -2.64 -10.57 -14.28
N GLY A 115 -2.65 -9.66 -13.30
CA GLY A 115 -1.50 -8.92 -12.77
C GLY A 115 -1.11 -7.70 -13.58
N VAL A 116 -1.88 -7.32 -14.59
CA VAL A 116 -1.63 -6.16 -15.45
C VAL A 116 -2.91 -5.35 -15.68
N LEU A 117 -2.77 -4.03 -15.80
CA LEU A 117 -3.90 -3.14 -16.01
C LEU A 117 -3.60 -2.09 -17.08
N ASP A 118 -4.50 -1.95 -18.05
CA ASP A 118 -4.39 -0.95 -19.12
C ASP A 118 -4.80 0.44 -18.61
N VAL A 119 -3.86 1.37 -18.59
CA VAL A 119 -4.07 2.75 -18.14
C VAL A 119 -3.98 3.75 -19.29
N SER A 120 -4.22 3.30 -20.53
CA SER A 120 -4.17 4.17 -21.71
C SER A 120 -5.13 5.36 -21.60
N VAL A 121 -6.27 5.16 -20.94
CA VAL A 121 -7.29 6.21 -20.71
C VAL A 121 -6.73 7.34 -19.85
N CYS A 122 -5.89 7.04 -18.86
CA CYS A 122 -5.20 8.04 -18.06
C CYS A 122 -4.07 8.76 -18.81
N ARG A 123 -3.47 8.10 -19.80
CA ARG A 123 -2.24 8.56 -20.45
C ARG A 123 -2.50 9.12 -21.85
N LYS A 124 -3.58 9.88 -22.02
CA LYS A 124 -3.97 10.53 -23.28
C LYS A 124 -4.00 9.55 -24.48
N GLY A 125 -4.37 8.29 -24.24
CA GLY A 125 -4.41 7.22 -25.26
C GLY A 125 -3.08 6.52 -25.53
N ALA A 126 -1.99 6.88 -24.85
CA ALA A 126 -0.72 6.16 -24.94
C ALA A 126 -0.90 4.71 -24.44
N PRO A 127 -0.31 3.70 -25.09
CA PRO A 127 -0.53 2.28 -24.78
C PRO A 127 0.26 1.85 -23.54
N VAL A 128 -0.08 2.44 -22.40
CA VAL A 128 0.57 2.24 -21.11
C VAL A 128 -0.19 1.19 -20.29
N VAL A 129 0.53 0.18 -19.82
CA VAL A 129 0.03 -0.82 -18.88
C VAL A 129 0.77 -0.66 -17.55
N VAL A 130 0.14 -0.99 -16.42
CA VAL A 130 0.76 -1.08 -15.10
C VAL A 130 0.74 -2.51 -14.58
N SER A 131 1.74 -2.90 -13.80
CA SER A 131 1.84 -4.21 -13.12
C SER A 131 2.67 -4.08 -11.85
N PHE A 132 2.67 -5.12 -11.02
CA PHE A 132 3.69 -5.26 -9.98
C PHE A 132 5.07 -5.54 -10.58
N PRO A 133 6.18 -5.23 -9.87
CA PRO A 133 7.53 -5.44 -10.37
C PRO A 133 7.74 -6.89 -10.83
N HIS A 134 8.46 -7.05 -11.94
CA HIS A 134 8.72 -8.36 -12.55
C HIS A 134 7.46 -9.21 -12.84
N PHE A 135 6.30 -8.58 -13.02
CA PHE A 135 5.01 -9.25 -13.15
C PHE A 135 4.66 -10.13 -11.95
N HIS A 136 5.11 -9.77 -10.75
CA HIS A 136 4.72 -10.45 -9.53
C HIS A 136 3.19 -10.48 -9.39
N LEU A 137 2.60 -11.62 -9.00
CA LEU A 137 1.14 -11.85 -8.95
C LEU A 137 0.42 -11.80 -10.31
N GLY A 138 1.13 -11.70 -11.44
CA GLY A 138 0.55 -11.78 -12.77
C GLY A 138 0.64 -13.15 -13.43
N ASP A 139 0.01 -13.26 -14.59
CA ASP A 139 0.09 -14.45 -15.44
C ASP A 139 1.54 -14.71 -15.85
N GLU A 140 1.98 -15.97 -15.71
CA GLU A 140 3.36 -16.39 -15.98
C GLU A 140 3.80 -16.06 -17.40
N LYS A 141 2.87 -16.00 -18.37
CA LYS A 141 3.18 -15.65 -19.76
C LYS A 141 3.86 -14.28 -19.88
N TYR A 142 3.59 -13.34 -18.97
CA TYR A 142 4.20 -12.01 -19.00
C TYR A 142 5.66 -12.06 -18.55
N ALA A 143 5.95 -12.81 -17.50
CA ALA A 143 7.33 -13.02 -17.03
C ALA A 143 8.14 -13.88 -18.00
N GLN A 144 7.54 -14.92 -18.59
CA GLN A 144 8.19 -15.83 -19.55
C GLN A 144 8.45 -15.19 -20.92
N ALA A 145 7.74 -14.11 -21.27
CA ALA A 145 7.92 -13.43 -22.54
C ALA A 145 9.22 -12.61 -22.63
N ILE A 146 9.91 -12.39 -21.50
CA ILE A 146 11.09 -11.52 -21.43
C ILE A 146 12.19 -12.18 -20.58
N ASP A 147 13.34 -12.40 -21.20
CA ASP A 147 14.52 -12.91 -20.50
C ASP A 147 15.02 -11.93 -19.43
N GLY A 148 15.40 -12.46 -18.27
CA GLY A 148 15.92 -11.67 -17.15
C GLY A 148 14.87 -11.19 -16.14
N ILE A 149 13.59 -11.51 -16.35
CA ILE A 149 12.53 -11.25 -15.36
C ILE A 149 12.37 -12.44 -14.43
N SER A 150 12.44 -12.21 -13.12
CA SER A 150 12.13 -13.22 -12.10
C SER A 150 11.22 -12.65 -11.00
N PRO A 151 9.95 -13.06 -10.90
CA PRO A 151 9.02 -12.58 -9.88
C PRO A 151 9.29 -13.21 -8.51
N VAL A 152 10.13 -12.57 -7.70
CA VAL A 152 10.35 -12.96 -6.28
C VAL A 152 9.41 -12.20 -5.34
N HIS A 153 8.64 -12.92 -4.51
CA HIS A 153 7.64 -12.32 -3.62
C HIS A 153 8.26 -11.32 -2.63
N GLU A 154 9.37 -11.69 -1.99
CA GLU A 154 10.01 -10.88 -0.95
C GLU A 154 10.48 -9.52 -1.47
N HIS A 155 10.92 -9.48 -2.73
CA HIS A 155 11.48 -8.28 -3.37
C HIS A 155 10.43 -7.45 -4.08
N HIS A 156 9.42 -8.09 -4.66
CA HIS A 156 8.44 -7.45 -5.55
C HIS A 156 7.04 -7.29 -4.95
N GLN A 157 6.82 -7.75 -3.71
CA GLN A 157 5.59 -7.43 -2.99
C GLN A 157 5.52 -5.94 -2.63
N THR A 158 4.33 -5.38 -2.81
CA THR A 158 3.93 -4.12 -2.21
C THR A 158 3.34 -4.41 -0.84
N PHE A 159 3.77 -3.71 0.20
CA PHE A 159 3.14 -3.84 1.51
C PHE A 159 2.99 -2.47 2.18
N LEU A 160 2.22 -2.42 3.25
CA LEU A 160 2.01 -1.26 4.09
C LEU A 160 1.94 -1.77 5.54
N ASP A 161 2.84 -1.32 6.40
CA ASP A 161 2.84 -1.72 7.81
C ASP A 161 2.06 -0.65 8.60
N LEU A 162 1.02 -1.00 9.36
CA LEU A 162 0.19 -0.03 10.09
C LEU A 162 0.09 -0.41 11.56
N ASN A 163 0.23 0.55 12.46
CA ASN A 163 -0.04 0.36 13.88
C ASN A 163 -1.47 0.85 14.20
N PRO A 164 -2.37 0.04 14.81
CA PRO A 164 -3.79 0.41 14.90
C PRO A 164 -4.10 1.54 15.87
N CYS A 165 -3.29 1.72 16.91
CA CYS A 165 -3.61 2.68 17.98
C CYS A 165 -3.18 4.11 17.68
N CYS A 166 -2.34 4.29 16.66
CA CYS A 166 -1.92 5.58 16.18
C CYS A 166 -2.44 5.61 14.76
N ASP A 167 -3.46 6.42 14.46
CA ASP A 167 -3.96 6.72 13.10
C ASP A 167 -2.87 7.31 12.16
N VAL A 168 -1.62 7.23 12.61
CA VAL A 168 -0.37 7.51 11.95
C VAL A 168 -0.04 6.28 11.13
N SER A 169 -0.40 6.29 9.85
CA SER A 169 0.00 5.24 8.92
C SER A 169 1.53 5.17 8.84
N PHE A 170 2.12 4.01 9.14
CA PHE A 170 3.57 3.80 9.05
C PHE A 170 3.88 3.43 7.60
N PHE A 171 4.07 4.45 6.77
CA PHE A 171 4.14 4.28 5.33
C PHE A 171 5.41 3.58 4.83
N ASN A 172 5.60 2.28 5.06
CA ASN A 172 6.45 1.50 4.14
C ASN A 172 5.71 1.30 2.81
N LEU A 173 5.25 2.40 2.20
CA LEU A 173 4.46 2.42 0.99
C LEU A 173 5.34 2.06 -0.20
N LYS A 174 5.45 0.77 -0.50
CA LYS A 174 5.96 0.32 -1.81
C LYS A 174 4.89 0.50 -2.89
N VAL A 175 4.41 1.71 -3.10
CA VAL A 175 3.56 2.00 -4.27
C VAL A 175 4.46 1.92 -5.48
N PHE A 176 4.08 1.09 -6.45
CA PHE A 176 4.74 1.18 -7.73
C PHE A 176 3.84 1.17 -8.96
N VAL A 177 3.94 2.25 -9.72
CA VAL A 177 3.31 2.49 -11.02
C VAL A 177 4.37 2.23 -12.08
N LEU A 178 4.44 0.99 -12.58
CA LEU A 178 5.26 0.71 -13.77
C LEU A 178 4.54 1.18 -15.02
N CYS A 179 5.22 1.96 -15.85
CA CYS A 179 4.77 2.28 -17.20
C CYS A 179 5.32 1.19 -18.14
N PHE A 180 4.45 0.35 -18.70
CA PHE A 180 4.80 -0.62 -19.73
C PHE A 180 4.26 -0.17 -21.07
N LEU A 181 5.03 -0.32 -22.15
CA LEU A 181 4.55 -0.03 -23.51
C LEU A 181 4.12 -1.34 -24.21
N ARG A 182 2.91 -1.35 -24.79
CA ARG A 182 2.52 -2.41 -25.75
C ARG A 182 3.14 -2.13 -27.12
N LEU A 183 4.06 -3.01 -27.54
CA LEU A 183 4.73 -2.93 -28.84
C LEU A 183 3.95 -3.77 -29.88
N THR A 184 3.49 -3.16 -30.98
CA THR A 184 2.46 -3.77 -31.86
C THR A 184 2.82 -3.92 -33.33
N ARG A 185 4.09 -3.75 -33.76
CA ARG A 185 4.41 -3.73 -35.20
C ARG A 185 5.27 -4.87 -35.76
N ASN A 186 5.99 -5.62 -34.93
CA ASN A 186 6.76 -6.80 -35.40
C ASN A 186 7.25 -7.73 -34.27
N LEU A 187 6.74 -7.54 -33.05
CA LEU A 187 7.03 -8.37 -31.88
C LEU A 187 5.69 -9.00 -31.48
N ASN A 188 5.71 -10.23 -30.94
CA ASN A 188 4.54 -10.80 -30.27
C ASN A 188 3.96 -9.74 -29.31
N ASN A 189 2.63 -9.64 -29.19
CA ASN A 189 1.92 -8.67 -28.33
C ASN A 189 2.38 -8.78 -26.86
N THR A 190 3.55 -8.22 -26.57
CA THR A 190 4.32 -8.39 -25.34
C THR A 190 4.34 -7.06 -24.63
N ILE A 191 4.21 -7.14 -23.31
CA ILE A 191 4.18 -5.97 -22.43
C ILE A 191 5.62 -5.74 -21.98
N PHE A 192 6.27 -4.69 -22.49
CA PHE A 192 7.69 -4.47 -22.23
C PHE A 192 7.93 -3.56 -21.01
N PRO A 193 8.63 -4.03 -19.95
CA PRO A 193 8.95 -3.23 -18.76
C PRO A 193 9.94 -2.14 -19.11
N ILE A 194 9.63 -0.92 -18.68
CA ILE A 194 10.54 0.23 -18.84
C ILE A 194 11.28 0.49 -17.53
N LEU A 195 10.54 0.62 -16.43
CA LEU A 195 11.07 1.08 -15.15
C LEU A 195 10.16 0.59 -14.03
N PHE A 196 10.74 0.01 -12.98
CA PHE A 196 10.13 -0.02 -11.65
C PHE A 196 10.83 0.95 -10.71
N LEU A 197 10.11 1.52 -9.75
CA LEU A 197 10.69 2.21 -8.60
C LEU A 197 10.29 1.45 -7.34
N ASN A 198 10.98 1.77 -6.27
CA ASN A 198 10.71 1.22 -4.96
C ASN A 198 10.66 2.44 -4.03
N GLU A 199 9.46 2.99 -3.87
CA GLU A 199 9.24 4.02 -2.88
C GLU A 199 9.14 3.35 -1.51
N SER A 200 9.82 3.89 -0.50
CA SER A 200 9.76 3.33 0.85
C SER A 200 9.96 4.45 1.85
N VAL A 201 9.05 4.57 2.82
CA VAL A 201 9.23 5.47 3.95
C VAL A 201 9.34 4.63 5.22
N VAL A 202 10.49 4.71 5.87
CA VAL A 202 10.75 4.04 7.13
C VAL A 202 10.78 5.08 8.23
N ILE A 203 10.16 4.79 9.37
CA ILE A 203 10.19 5.67 10.54
C ILE A 203 11.63 5.82 11.08
N ASP A 204 12.05 7.06 11.34
CA ASP A 204 13.34 7.36 11.97
C ASP A 204 13.31 7.06 13.48
N ASP A 205 14.48 6.91 14.11
CA ASP A 205 14.58 6.50 15.51
C ASP A 205 13.97 7.52 16.48
N ALA A 206 14.06 8.82 16.16
CA ALA A 206 13.51 9.87 17.01
C ALA A 206 11.98 9.87 16.98
N SER A 207 11.38 9.70 15.79
CA SER A 207 9.94 9.52 15.61
C SER A 207 9.46 8.22 16.27
N ALA A 208 10.20 7.13 16.13
CA ALA A 208 9.86 5.85 16.77
C ALA A 208 9.82 5.99 18.31
N ALA A 209 10.80 6.65 18.91
CA ALA A 209 10.83 6.88 20.35
C ALA A 209 9.65 7.73 20.86
N ARG A 210 9.18 8.70 20.07
CA ARG A 210 7.98 9.49 20.41
C ARG A 210 6.73 8.62 20.41
N ILE A 211 6.58 7.77 19.40
CA ILE A 211 5.43 6.88 19.27
C ILE A 211 5.44 5.84 20.39
N GLN A 212 6.58 5.24 20.71
CA GLN A 212 6.70 4.32 21.85
C GLN A 212 6.24 4.96 23.17
N LYS A 213 6.58 6.24 23.40
CA LYS A 213 6.08 6.97 24.59
C LYS A 213 4.56 7.13 24.56
N LEU A 214 3.99 7.49 23.40
CA LEU A 214 2.53 7.60 23.25
C LEU A 214 1.83 6.26 23.47
N LEU A 215 2.38 5.18 22.91
CA LEU A 215 1.91 3.81 23.11
C LEU A 215 1.87 3.42 24.58
N LEU A 216 2.95 3.72 25.31
CA LEU A 216 3.06 3.45 26.73
C LEU A 216 1.99 4.23 27.52
N ILE A 217 1.78 5.51 27.20
CA ILE A 217 0.75 6.33 27.85
C ILE A 217 -0.66 5.75 27.58
N VAL A 218 -0.99 5.42 26.34
CA VAL A 218 -2.30 4.85 25.97
C VAL A 218 -2.52 3.50 26.65
N THR A 219 -1.48 2.66 26.73
CA THR A 219 -1.53 1.36 27.41
C THR A 219 -1.77 1.54 28.92
N LEU A 220 -1.09 2.48 29.58
CA LEU A 220 -1.31 2.77 30.99
C LEU A 220 -2.72 3.31 31.26
N VAL A 221 -3.18 4.26 30.45
CA VAL A 221 -4.51 4.88 30.63
C VAL A 221 -5.64 3.87 30.39
N SER A 222 -5.51 2.98 29.40
CA SER A 222 -6.51 1.95 29.13
C SER A 222 -6.60 0.89 30.24
N HIS A 223 -5.49 0.56 30.88
CA HIS A 223 -5.46 -0.42 31.97
C HIS A 223 -5.77 0.19 33.36
N PHE A 224 -5.68 1.51 33.51
CA PHE A 224 -5.92 2.18 34.79
C PHE A 224 -7.32 1.91 35.39
N PRO A 225 -8.44 1.97 34.64
CA PRO A 225 -9.76 1.62 35.18
C PRO A 225 -9.85 0.18 35.67
N LEU A 226 -9.18 -0.77 35.00
CA LEU A 226 -9.17 -2.18 35.42
C LEU A 226 -8.47 -2.35 36.77
N ILE A 227 -7.39 -1.61 37.00
CA ILE A 227 -6.68 -1.62 38.29
C ILE A 227 -7.59 -1.06 39.40
N LEU A 228 -8.34 0.03 39.13
CA LEU A 228 -9.29 0.58 40.08
C LEU A 228 -10.43 -0.38 40.41
N VAL A 229 -10.98 -1.07 39.41
CA VAL A 229 -12.01 -2.10 39.62
C VAL A 229 -11.46 -3.25 40.45
N ALA A 230 -10.25 -3.75 40.13
CA ALA A 230 -9.61 -4.81 40.89
C ALA A 230 -9.40 -4.42 42.37
N MET A 231 -8.95 -3.20 42.62
CA MET A 231 -8.82 -2.65 43.98
C MET A 231 -10.16 -2.58 44.70
N GLY A 232 -11.23 -2.15 44.02
CA GLY A 232 -12.59 -2.13 44.57
C GLY A 232 -13.10 -3.53 44.97
N VAL A 233 -12.88 -4.53 44.11
CA VAL A 233 -13.25 -5.93 44.40
C VAL A 233 -12.49 -6.44 45.64
N ILE A 234 -11.20 -6.12 45.77
CA ILE A 234 -10.39 -6.52 46.93
C ILE A 234 -10.96 -5.90 48.22
N LEU A 235 -11.32 -4.61 48.22
CA LEU A 235 -11.91 -3.95 49.40
C LEU A 235 -13.25 -4.57 49.80
N VAL A 236 -14.09 -4.93 48.83
CA VAL A 236 -15.37 -5.61 49.09
C VAL A 236 -15.13 -7.00 49.70
N LEU A 237 -14.20 -7.78 49.16
CA LEU A 237 -13.84 -9.08 49.70
C LEU A 237 -13.33 -8.98 51.14
N VAL A 238 -12.46 -8.01 51.44
CA VAL A 238 -11.96 -7.76 52.81
C VAL A 238 -13.11 -7.38 53.74
N SER A 239 -14.02 -6.52 53.29
CA SER A 239 -15.16 -6.07 54.10
C SER A 239 -16.12 -7.24 54.42
N ILE A 240 -16.37 -8.13 53.46
CA ILE A 240 -17.16 -9.34 53.66
C ILE A 240 -16.47 -10.27 54.67
N ILE A 241 -15.16 -10.49 54.54
CA ILE A 241 -14.40 -11.35 55.48
C ILE A 241 -14.46 -10.78 56.90
N LEU A 242 -14.29 -9.47 57.06
CA LEU A 242 -14.39 -8.81 58.37
C LEU A 242 -15.81 -8.91 58.94
N ALA A 243 -16.85 -8.74 58.13
CA ALA A 243 -18.24 -8.88 58.56
C ALA A 243 -18.56 -10.31 59.02
N ILE A 244 -18.09 -11.33 58.30
CA ILE A 244 -18.26 -12.74 58.69
C ILE A 244 -17.55 -13.00 60.04
N ARG A 245 -16.30 -12.55 60.20
CA ARG A 245 -15.57 -12.70 61.47
C ARG A 245 -16.27 -11.99 62.62
N PHE A 246 -16.80 -10.80 62.39
CA PHE A 246 -17.55 -10.06 63.40
C PHE A 246 -18.84 -10.78 63.81
N TYR A 247 -19.61 -11.30 62.85
CA TYR A 247 -20.81 -12.09 63.12
C TYR A 247 -20.49 -13.36 63.90
N GLN A 248 -19.44 -14.10 63.52
CA GLN A 248 -19.00 -15.29 64.23
C GLN A 248 -18.62 -14.97 65.69
N ASN A 249 -17.82 -13.93 65.91
CA ASN A 249 -17.43 -13.51 67.25
C ASN A 249 -18.63 -13.10 68.12
N LYS A 250 -19.63 -12.41 67.53
CA LYS A 250 -20.85 -12.02 68.24
C LYS A 250 -21.70 -13.23 68.64
N VAL A 251 -21.83 -14.23 67.77
CA VAL A 251 -22.56 -15.48 68.07
C VAL A 251 -21.86 -16.26 69.19
N ILE A 252 -20.53 -16.36 69.15
CA ILE A 252 -19.74 -17.03 70.19
C ILE A 252 -19.91 -16.33 71.55
N ALA A 253 -19.80 -14.99 71.58
CA ALA A 253 -19.98 -14.20 72.81
C ALA A 253 -21.40 -14.34 73.40
N ASN A 254 -22.44 -14.34 72.56
CA ASN A 254 -23.81 -14.59 73.02
C ASN A 254 -24.00 -16.01 73.57
N THR A 255 -23.34 -17.00 72.98
CA THR A 255 -23.44 -18.40 73.44
C THR A 255 -22.77 -18.59 74.80
N GLN A 256 -21.65 -17.91 75.06
CA GLN A 256 -20.98 -17.93 76.37
C GLN A 256 -21.81 -17.25 77.47
N ASN A 257 -22.45 -16.10 77.18
CA ASN A 257 -23.31 -15.41 78.16
C ASN A 257 -24.55 -16.24 78.55
N ILE A 258 -25.08 -17.07 77.64
CA ILE A 258 -26.21 -17.97 77.93
C ILE A 258 -25.77 -19.15 78.83
N LEU A 259 -24.54 -19.63 78.69
CA LEU A 259 -23.99 -20.70 79.52
C LEU A 259 -23.59 -20.25 80.94
N GLU A 260 -23.29 -18.97 81.15
CA GLU A 260 -23.04 -18.41 82.49
C GLU A 260 -24.32 -18.00 83.24
N THR A 261 -25.46 -17.92 82.56
CA THR A 261 -26.76 -17.51 83.15
C THR A 261 -27.74 -18.67 83.36
N ALA A 262 -27.34 -19.90 83.01
CA ALA A 262 -28.07 -21.16 83.25
C ALA A 262 -27.44 -21.94 84.41
#